data_AF-A0A4R4YPP2-F1
#
_entry.id   AF-A0A4R4YPP2-F1
#
_cell.length_a   1.000
_cell.length_b   1.000
_cell.length_c   1.000
_cell.angle_alpha   90.00
_cell.angle_beta   90.00
_cell.angle_gamma   90.00
#
_symmetry.space_group_name_H-M   'P 1'
#
loop_
_entity.id
_entity.type
_entity.pdbx_description
1 polymer ?
#
loop_
_entity_poly.entity_id
_entity_poly.type
_entity_poly.pdbx_seq_one_letter_code
_entity_poly.pdbx_strand_id
1 'polypeptide(L)'
;MKTRVGIAIAAGLVVVAGCGASGLETGAGTVESKTASAFLITAETDWHQKVDTERNKNIEPSARCYYVTGADGKQSLGTVACGPLRRLGSPERSVWDIVKIDTTPGEKPGLKLPDEVQWQQSQLRPASSTLWRPDDKKADDNADALAAPPAPPAEAGLARVTDGGQKLDLKPATGKLVVPDGTVTLKGLANPETIGGAADVMGPASGEKFIAAEFTTAPTLNAISGEPGFGSGSKSTPATKWTVTVGTEQRPVEMFRPEEKGTSTARTLLVSVPKDATDVSLTATSGSVVQKVSLITGERTTTDVATTYYRTDLSADLNKSFPATRREVKPYFNATYALNIDKAGLSPWDSDRGWAPAGKAWFVARWTGNLDYNYILYDVTWAPQSVTATADGAAVPGIKVTHTDDDIAFLVPADTKAVQLNVSSVLKFSANDPAAKPTSGSVAFPPLTATATFQ
;
A
#
# COMPACT_ATOMS: atom_id res chain seq x y z
N MET A 1 37.93 5.59 -10.08
CA MET A 1 38.31 6.41 -11.24
C MET A 1 39.30 5.62 -12.09
N LYS A 2 38.84 5.00 -13.18
CA LYS A 2 39.72 4.39 -14.19
C LYS A 2 39.88 5.43 -15.30
N THR A 3 41.08 5.97 -15.47
CA THR A 3 41.46 6.86 -16.56
C THR A 3 41.24 6.14 -17.89
N ARG A 4 40.20 6.52 -18.64
CA ARG A 4 40.04 6.07 -20.03
C ARG A 4 40.96 6.93 -20.88
N VAL A 5 41.99 6.30 -21.44
CA VAL A 5 42.89 6.92 -22.42
C VAL A 5 42.08 7.15 -23.70
N GLY A 6 41.82 8.41 -24.04
CA GLY A 6 41.27 8.79 -25.34
C GLY A 6 42.30 8.49 -26.42
N ILE A 7 42.07 7.45 -27.21
CA ILE A 7 42.90 7.11 -28.36
C ILE A 7 42.47 8.01 -29.51
N ALA A 8 43.23 9.08 -29.75
CA ALA A 8 43.15 9.84 -31.00
C ALA A 8 43.86 9.04 -32.11
N ILE A 9 43.10 8.41 -33.00
CA ILE A 9 43.66 7.72 -34.16
C ILE A 9 43.97 8.78 -35.23
N ALA A 10 45.22 9.24 -35.28
CA ALA A 10 45.74 10.02 -36.40
C ALA A 10 46.27 9.06 -37.47
N ALA A 11 45.46 8.75 -38.49
CA ALA A 11 45.87 7.92 -39.61
C ALA A 11 46.58 8.78 -40.69
N GLY A 12 47.90 8.60 -40.84
CA GLY A 12 48.66 9.11 -41.98
C GLY A 12 48.32 8.34 -43.27
N LEU A 13 48.12 9.06 -44.38
CA LEU A 13 47.62 8.50 -45.64
C LEU A 13 48.47 8.98 -46.84
N VAL A 14 48.93 8.01 -47.65
CA VAL A 14 49.58 8.19 -48.96
C VAL A 14 48.51 8.41 -50.03
N VAL A 15 48.69 9.44 -50.87
CA VAL A 15 47.69 9.94 -51.84
C VAL A 15 47.70 9.13 -53.14
N VAL A 16 46.53 8.67 -53.57
CA VAL A 16 46.21 8.35 -54.97
C VAL A 16 44.89 9.03 -55.30
N ALA A 17 44.89 9.96 -56.27
CA ALA A 17 43.72 10.71 -56.69
C ALA A 17 42.98 9.96 -57.82
N GLY A 18 41.68 9.72 -57.62
CA GLY A 18 40.77 9.15 -58.61
C GLY A 18 39.32 9.54 -58.29
N CYS A 19 38.56 9.89 -59.33
CA CYS A 19 37.24 10.54 -59.32
C CYS A 19 36.15 9.87 -58.46
N GLY A 20 35.31 10.73 -57.85
CA GLY A 20 34.04 10.38 -57.22
C GLY A 20 34.17 10.01 -55.75
N ALA A 21 34.44 11.00 -54.88
CA ALA A 21 34.58 10.78 -53.44
C ALA A 21 33.24 10.31 -52.83
N SER A 22 33.06 8.99 -52.78
CA SER A 22 32.08 8.32 -51.95
C SER A 22 32.43 8.63 -50.50
N GLY A 23 31.67 9.52 -49.87
CA GLY A 23 31.93 10.02 -48.53
C GLY A 23 30.65 10.53 -47.87
N LEU A 24 30.70 10.71 -46.55
CA LEU A 24 29.57 11.21 -45.77
C LEU A 24 29.55 12.73 -45.83
N GLU A 25 28.48 13.34 -46.33
CA GLU A 25 28.32 14.79 -46.29
C GLU A 25 27.96 15.24 -44.87
N THR A 26 28.69 16.23 -44.35
CA THR A 26 28.43 16.80 -43.03
C THR A 26 28.38 18.32 -43.14
N GLY A 27 27.90 19.00 -42.09
CA GLY A 27 27.95 20.47 -42.02
C GLY A 27 29.36 21.07 -42.06
N ALA A 28 30.41 20.25 -41.87
CA ALA A 28 31.81 20.66 -41.94
C ALA A 28 32.52 20.26 -43.25
N GLY A 29 31.79 19.65 -44.20
CA GLY A 29 32.34 19.11 -45.46
C GLY A 29 32.16 17.59 -45.58
N THR A 30 32.72 17.02 -46.65
CA THR A 30 32.63 15.57 -46.94
C THR A 30 33.71 14.80 -46.20
N VAL A 31 33.32 13.84 -45.37
CA VAL A 31 34.22 12.91 -44.69
C VAL A 31 34.46 11.70 -45.61
N GLU A 32 35.73 11.38 -45.89
CA GLU A 32 36.09 10.22 -46.72
C GLU A 32 35.49 8.91 -46.18
N SER A 33 35.00 8.03 -47.08
CA SER A 33 34.36 6.75 -46.70
C SER A 33 35.23 5.90 -45.75
N LYS A 34 36.55 5.86 -45.95
CA LYS A 34 37.47 5.14 -45.05
C LYS A 34 37.49 5.70 -43.63
N THR A 35 37.47 7.03 -43.49
CA THR A 35 37.43 7.72 -42.19
C THR A 35 36.09 7.50 -41.51
N ALA A 36 34.99 7.61 -42.25
CA ALA A 36 33.65 7.32 -41.75
C ALA A 36 33.51 5.84 -41.30
N SER A 37 34.08 4.91 -42.06
CA SER A 37 34.08 3.48 -41.70
C SER A 37 34.87 3.21 -40.41
N ALA A 38 36.08 3.76 -40.28
CA ALA A 38 36.88 3.63 -39.07
C ALA A 38 36.19 4.21 -37.82
N PHE A 39 35.48 5.33 -37.99
CA PHE A 39 34.68 5.93 -36.92
C PHE A 39 33.54 5.02 -36.48
N LEU A 40 32.72 4.49 -37.41
CA LEU A 40 31.63 3.58 -37.05
C LEU A 40 32.12 2.32 -36.34
N ILE A 41 33.25 1.73 -36.77
CA ILE A 41 33.85 0.59 -36.08
C ILE A 41 34.20 0.94 -34.63
N THR A 42 34.72 2.15 -34.39
CA THR A 42 35.05 2.62 -33.05
C THR A 42 33.79 2.82 -32.20
N ALA A 43 32.76 3.48 -32.76
CA ALA A 43 31.48 3.70 -32.08
C ALA A 43 30.76 2.38 -31.77
N GLU A 44 30.77 1.43 -32.71
CA GLU A 44 30.22 0.09 -32.57
C GLU A 44 30.94 -0.71 -31.48
N THR A 45 32.27 -0.60 -31.41
CA THR A 45 33.05 -1.23 -30.34
C THR A 45 32.73 -0.64 -28.97
N ASP A 46 32.65 0.70 -28.81
CA ASP A 46 32.25 1.32 -27.53
C ASP A 46 30.83 0.95 -27.14
N TRP A 47 29.92 0.89 -28.11
CA TRP A 47 28.55 0.48 -27.90
C TRP A 47 28.47 -0.98 -27.43
N HIS A 48 29.09 -1.93 -28.13
CA HIS A 48 29.15 -3.35 -27.73
C HIS A 48 29.80 -3.55 -26.37
N GLN A 49 30.89 -2.84 -26.05
CA GLN A 49 31.51 -2.91 -24.71
C GLN A 49 30.53 -2.56 -23.58
N LYS A 50 29.57 -1.66 -23.84
CA LYS A 50 28.51 -1.32 -22.89
C LYS A 50 27.41 -2.37 -22.93
N VAL A 51 26.80 -2.55 -24.11
CA VAL A 51 25.56 -3.31 -24.22
C VAL A 51 25.76 -4.81 -24.06
N ASP A 52 26.87 -5.40 -24.50
CA ASP A 52 27.08 -6.86 -24.45
C ASP A 52 27.08 -7.40 -23.00
N THR A 53 27.42 -6.56 -22.02
CA THR A 53 27.38 -6.91 -20.60
C THR A 53 26.04 -6.68 -19.91
N GLU A 54 25.12 -5.94 -20.55
CA GLU A 54 23.79 -5.67 -19.98
C GLU A 54 22.96 -6.96 -19.85
N ARG A 55 22.15 -7.07 -18.79
CA ARG A 55 21.21 -8.18 -18.63
C ARG A 55 19.88 -7.86 -19.32
N ASN A 56 19.04 -8.86 -19.52
CA ASN A 56 17.65 -8.69 -19.97
C ASN A 56 17.54 -7.88 -21.28
N LYS A 57 18.30 -8.30 -22.30
CA LYS A 57 18.29 -7.71 -23.64
C LYS A 57 18.29 -8.81 -24.72
N ASN A 58 17.70 -8.50 -25.86
CA ASN A 58 17.96 -9.19 -27.11
C ASN A 58 18.75 -8.24 -28.01
N ILE A 59 19.87 -8.71 -28.55
CA ILE A 59 20.65 -8.00 -29.56
C ILE A 59 20.62 -8.83 -30.84
N GLU A 60 20.28 -8.19 -31.95
CA GLU A 60 20.29 -8.88 -33.24
C GLU A 60 21.75 -9.21 -33.63
N PRO A 61 22.06 -10.40 -34.17
CA PRO A 61 23.43 -10.70 -34.62
C PRO A 61 23.95 -9.74 -35.72
N SER A 62 23.03 -9.18 -36.50
CA SER A 62 23.30 -8.14 -37.51
C SER A 62 23.34 -6.73 -36.92
N ALA A 63 23.23 -6.55 -35.60
CA ALA A 63 23.24 -5.24 -34.97
C ALA A 63 24.56 -4.52 -35.24
N ARG A 64 24.46 -3.27 -35.70
CA ARG A 64 25.59 -2.44 -36.13
C ARG A 64 25.30 -0.98 -35.83
N CYS A 65 26.31 -0.13 -35.97
CA CYS A 65 26.12 1.32 -35.93
C CYS A 65 25.96 1.94 -37.32
N TYR A 66 25.06 2.90 -37.46
CA TYR A 66 24.72 3.56 -38.71
C TYR A 66 24.78 5.07 -38.52
N TYR A 67 25.21 5.80 -39.55
CA TYR A 67 24.97 7.23 -39.58
C TYR A 67 23.49 7.47 -39.83
N VAL A 68 22.90 8.38 -39.07
CA VAL A 68 21.55 8.87 -39.33
C VAL A 68 21.69 10.01 -40.33
N THR A 69 21.14 9.82 -41.52
CA THR A 69 21.18 10.81 -42.60
C THR A 69 19.79 11.34 -42.90
N GLY A 70 19.72 12.46 -43.65
CA GLY A 70 18.47 12.92 -44.25
C GLY A 70 17.81 11.85 -45.13
N ALA A 71 16.57 12.11 -45.53
CA ALA A 71 15.79 11.20 -46.38
C ALA A 71 16.47 10.88 -47.72
N ASP A 72 17.34 11.76 -48.21
CA ASP A 72 18.13 11.56 -49.42
C ASP A 72 19.30 10.57 -49.25
N GLY A 73 19.60 10.15 -48.02
CA GLY A 73 20.68 9.22 -47.70
C GLY A 73 22.09 9.83 -47.76
N LYS A 74 22.22 11.15 -47.96
CA LYS A 74 23.51 11.78 -48.28
C LYS A 74 24.05 12.64 -47.15
N GLN A 75 23.19 13.46 -46.56
CA GLN A 75 23.59 14.42 -45.54
C GLN A 75 23.46 13.81 -44.14
N SER A 76 24.57 13.72 -43.41
CA SER A 76 24.60 13.36 -41.99
C SER A 76 23.79 14.34 -41.15
N LEU A 77 22.98 13.81 -40.23
CA LEU A 77 22.26 14.58 -39.23
C LEU A 77 23.05 14.72 -37.91
N GLY A 78 24.36 14.43 -37.93
CA GLY A 78 25.23 14.58 -36.77
C GLY A 78 24.94 13.58 -35.65
N THR A 79 24.36 12.42 -35.99
CA THR A 79 24.07 11.34 -35.04
C THR A 79 24.42 9.98 -35.62
N VAL A 80 24.73 9.05 -34.71
CA VAL A 80 24.86 7.63 -34.99
C VAL A 80 23.77 6.89 -34.22
N ALA A 81 23.14 5.92 -34.88
CA ALA A 81 22.20 4.99 -34.29
C ALA A 81 22.79 3.58 -34.31
N CYS A 82 22.83 2.91 -33.15
CA CYS A 82 23.33 1.55 -33.01
C CYS A 82 22.21 0.61 -32.58
N GLY A 83 22.09 -0.53 -33.26
CA GLY A 83 21.01 -1.49 -33.07
C GLY A 83 20.90 -2.45 -34.25
N PRO A 84 19.89 -3.34 -34.25
CA PRO A 84 18.78 -3.40 -33.29
C PRO A 84 19.15 -4.05 -31.95
N LEU A 85 18.74 -3.41 -30.86
CA LEU A 85 18.88 -3.89 -29.49
C LEU A 85 17.59 -3.63 -28.71
N ARG A 86 16.93 -4.69 -28.26
CA ARG A 86 15.70 -4.60 -27.47
C ARG A 86 15.99 -4.91 -26.01
N ARG A 87 15.78 -3.92 -25.14
CA ARG A 87 15.84 -4.10 -23.67
C ARG A 87 14.48 -4.47 -23.11
N LEU A 88 14.47 -5.26 -22.04
CA LEU A 88 13.25 -5.53 -21.30
C LEU A 88 12.65 -4.23 -20.73
N GLY A 89 11.33 -4.07 -20.84
CA GLY A 89 10.62 -2.91 -20.30
C GLY A 89 10.71 -1.62 -21.14
N SER A 90 11.53 -1.55 -22.21
CA SER A 90 11.45 -0.40 -23.13
C SER A 90 10.16 -0.45 -23.98
N PRO A 91 9.70 0.67 -24.56
CA PRO A 91 8.54 0.67 -25.44
C PRO A 91 8.71 -0.24 -26.67
N GLU A 92 7.61 -0.61 -27.33
CA GLU A 92 7.69 -1.32 -28.61
C GLU A 92 8.44 -0.50 -29.65
N ARG A 93 9.19 -1.18 -30.54
CA ARG A 93 10.00 -0.59 -31.62
C ARG A 93 11.15 0.33 -31.19
N SER A 94 11.32 0.56 -29.90
CA SER A 94 12.43 1.30 -29.31
C SER A 94 13.70 0.45 -29.22
N VAL A 95 14.34 0.23 -30.36
CA VAL A 95 15.47 -0.72 -30.52
C VAL A 95 16.82 -0.06 -30.87
N TRP A 96 16.88 1.27 -30.84
CA TRP A 96 18.07 2.02 -31.27
C TRP A 96 18.68 2.79 -30.11
N ASP A 97 19.99 2.67 -29.92
CA ASP A 97 20.73 3.59 -29.07
C ASP A 97 21.32 4.69 -29.93
N ILE A 98 21.06 5.95 -29.58
CA ILE A 98 21.42 7.10 -30.41
C ILE A 98 22.46 7.95 -29.68
N VAL A 99 23.47 8.40 -30.41
CA VAL A 99 24.50 9.30 -29.90
C VAL A 99 24.74 10.45 -30.87
N LYS A 100 24.99 11.65 -30.34
CA LYS A 100 25.47 12.78 -31.14
C LYS A 100 26.96 12.65 -31.40
N ILE A 101 27.38 13.04 -32.58
CA ILE A 101 28.80 13.01 -33.00
C ILE A 101 29.25 14.43 -33.34
N ASP A 102 30.50 14.73 -33.03
CA ASP A 102 31.11 16.01 -33.39
C ASP A 102 31.87 15.88 -34.71
N THR A 103 31.82 16.93 -35.52
CA THR A 103 32.64 17.08 -36.72
C THR A 103 33.77 18.06 -36.47
N THR A 104 34.98 17.73 -36.93
CA THR A 104 36.11 18.66 -36.89
C THR A 104 36.30 19.27 -38.28
N PRO A 105 36.23 20.61 -38.43
CA PRO A 105 36.42 21.27 -39.72
C PRO A 105 37.89 21.20 -40.17
N GLY A 106 38.12 21.26 -41.49
CA GLY A 106 39.46 21.30 -42.08
C GLY A 106 39.47 20.78 -43.52
N GLU A 107 40.65 20.72 -44.14
CA GLU A 107 40.82 20.14 -45.49
C GLU A 107 40.43 18.65 -45.55
N LYS A 108 40.51 17.96 -44.41
CA LYS A 108 40.03 16.60 -44.20
C LYS A 108 39.12 16.58 -42.97
N PRO A 109 37.81 16.79 -43.14
CA PRO A 109 36.87 16.77 -42.03
C PRO A 109 36.94 15.43 -41.27
N GLY A 110 36.90 15.50 -39.95
CA GLY A 110 36.98 14.35 -39.05
C GLY A 110 35.69 14.14 -38.25
N LEU A 111 35.58 12.97 -37.63
CA LEU A 111 34.45 12.59 -36.78
C LEU A 111 34.99 12.13 -35.43
N LYS A 112 34.33 12.56 -34.35
CA LYS A 112 34.65 12.11 -32.99
C LYS A 112 33.38 11.92 -32.17
N LEU A 113 33.44 11.00 -31.23
CA LEU A 113 32.48 10.95 -30.13
C LEU A 113 32.84 12.06 -29.13
N PRO A 114 31.86 12.72 -28.50
CA PRO A 114 32.14 13.69 -27.44
C PRO A 114 32.85 13.02 -26.27
N ASP A 115 33.66 13.77 -25.51
CA ASP A 115 34.45 13.22 -24.39
C ASP A 115 33.55 12.58 -23.32
N GLU A 116 32.35 13.12 -23.12
CA GLU A 116 31.28 12.55 -22.29
C GLU A 116 30.15 11.97 -23.16
N VAL A 117 30.34 10.73 -23.61
CA VAL A 117 29.36 10.05 -24.46
C VAL A 117 28.09 9.68 -23.68
N GLN A 118 27.00 10.39 -23.92
CA GLN A 118 25.66 10.03 -23.43
C GLN A 118 24.84 9.38 -24.55
N TRP A 119 24.76 8.05 -24.52
CA TRP A 119 23.87 7.30 -25.39
C TRP A 119 22.42 7.48 -24.92
N GLN A 120 21.55 7.93 -25.81
CA GLN A 120 20.11 7.87 -25.62
C GLN A 120 19.66 6.44 -25.90
N GLN A 121 19.34 5.70 -24.84
CA GLN A 121 19.04 4.28 -24.94
C GLN A 121 17.59 4.02 -25.37
N SER A 122 17.36 2.91 -26.09
CA SER A 122 16.01 2.43 -26.42
C SER A 122 15.11 3.49 -27.06
N GLN A 123 15.63 4.11 -28.13
CA GLN A 123 14.93 5.08 -28.93
C GLN A 123 14.23 4.41 -30.12
N LEU A 124 13.17 5.05 -30.59
CA LEU A 124 12.61 4.74 -31.90
C LEU A 124 13.65 5.09 -32.97
N ARG A 125 13.57 4.42 -34.12
CA ARG A 125 14.33 4.83 -35.31
C ARG A 125 13.98 6.30 -35.61
N PRO A 126 14.97 7.20 -35.81
CA PRO A 126 14.68 8.60 -36.09
C PRO A 126 13.76 8.74 -37.31
N ALA A 127 12.64 9.43 -37.13
CA ALA A 127 11.65 9.61 -38.19
C ALA A 127 12.24 10.39 -39.37
N SER A 128 11.79 10.08 -40.59
CA SER A 128 12.20 10.77 -41.82
C SER A 128 13.72 10.77 -42.07
N SER A 129 14.42 9.75 -41.56
CA SER A 129 15.86 9.56 -41.73
C SER A 129 16.15 8.25 -42.45
N THR A 130 17.35 8.17 -43.03
CA THR A 130 17.90 6.92 -43.57
C THR A 130 19.08 6.50 -42.71
N LEU A 131 19.27 5.19 -42.55
CA LEU A 131 20.45 4.62 -41.90
C LEU A 131 21.48 4.27 -42.97
N TRP A 132 22.62 4.95 -42.93
CA TRP A 132 23.68 4.79 -43.94
C TRP A 132 24.96 4.24 -43.32
N ARG A 133 25.66 3.38 -44.08
CA ARG A 133 27.00 2.89 -43.77
C ARG A 133 27.88 2.91 -45.02
N PRO A 134 29.20 3.15 -44.87
CA PRO A 134 30.14 3.13 -45.99
C PRO A 134 30.36 1.76 -46.65
N ASP A 135 29.96 0.66 -45.97
CA ASP A 135 30.07 -0.71 -46.48
C ASP A 135 28.77 -1.20 -47.17
N ASP A 136 27.83 -0.27 -47.43
CA ASP A 136 26.51 -0.51 -48.03
C ASP A 136 25.65 -1.57 -47.31
N LYS A 137 26.05 -1.99 -46.10
CA LYS A 137 25.22 -2.87 -45.28
C LYS A 137 24.05 -2.07 -44.75
N LYS A 138 22.85 -2.55 -45.05
CA LYS A 138 21.59 -1.97 -44.58
C LYS A 138 21.19 -2.63 -43.27
N ALA A 139 20.52 -1.86 -42.42
CA ALA A 139 19.78 -2.45 -41.31
C ALA A 139 18.67 -3.34 -41.89
N ASP A 140 18.37 -4.45 -41.21
CA ASP A 140 17.27 -5.32 -41.62
C ASP A 140 15.96 -4.53 -41.68
N ASP A 141 15.13 -4.80 -42.69
CA ASP A 141 13.85 -4.11 -42.87
C ASP A 141 12.93 -4.30 -41.64
N ASN A 142 13.08 -5.42 -40.94
CA ASN A 142 12.35 -5.77 -39.71
C ASN A 142 13.13 -5.47 -38.42
N ALA A 143 14.22 -4.70 -38.50
CA ALA A 143 15.03 -4.32 -37.34
C ALA A 143 14.19 -3.78 -36.16
N ASP A 144 13.18 -2.97 -36.47
CA ASP A 144 12.31 -2.36 -35.45
C ASP A 144 11.35 -3.36 -34.79
N ALA A 145 11.23 -4.59 -35.32
CA ALA A 145 10.36 -5.65 -34.83
C ALA A 145 11.08 -6.63 -33.88
N LEU A 146 12.31 -6.33 -33.45
CA LEU A 146 13.05 -7.17 -32.52
C LEU A 146 12.26 -7.39 -31.23
N ALA A 147 11.91 -8.65 -30.96
CA ALA A 147 11.11 -9.03 -29.81
C ALA A 147 11.83 -8.71 -28.49
N ALA A 148 11.07 -8.35 -27.47
CA ALA A 148 11.61 -8.19 -26.13
C ALA A 148 12.19 -9.52 -25.64
N PRO A 149 13.33 -9.49 -24.91
CA PRO A 149 13.80 -10.69 -24.21
C PRO A 149 12.71 -11.15 -23.23
N PRO A 150 12.60 -12.46 -22.97
CA PRO A 150 11.73 -12.94 -21.92
C PRO A 150 12.17 -12.34 -20.59
N ALA A 151 11.21 -11.90 -19.77
CA ALA A 151 11.52 -11.41 -18.45
C ALA A 151 12.10 -12.55 -17.59
N PRO A 152 13.13 -12.29 -16.76
CA PRO A 152 13.64 -13.29 -15.84
C PRO A 152 12.50 -13.75 -14.91
N PRO A 153 12.37 -15.06 -14.64
CA PRO A 153 11.31 -15.56 -13.79
C PRO A 153 11.52 -15.08 -12.35
N ALA A 154 10.44 -14.68 -11.69
CA ALA A 154 10.41 -14.52 -10.25
C ALA A 154 10.58 -15.86 -9.53
N GLU A 155 10.86 -15.79 -8.23
CA GLU A 155 10.82 -16.97 -7.37
C GLU A 155 9.42 -17.59 -7.36
N ALA A 156 9.36 -18.92 -7.48
CA ALA A 156 8.10 -19.64 -7.44
C ALA A 156 7.40 -19.39 -6.10
N GLY A 157 6.11 -19.10 -6.17
CA GLY A 157 5.32 -18.79 -5.00
C GLY A 157 5.61 -17.43 -4.35
N LEU A 158 6.26 -16.49 -5.05
CA LEU A 158 6.48 -15.13 -4.56
C LEU A 158 5.22 -14.56 -3.90
N ALA A 159 5.35 -13.98 -2.70
CA ALA A 159 4.32 -13.18 -2.05
C ALA A 159 5.00 -12.04 -1.30
N ARG A 160 4.81 -10.80 -1.76
CA ARG A 160 5.44 -9.62 -1.12
C ARG A 160 4.56 -8.40 -1.18
N VAL A 161 4.70 -7.54 -0.17
CA VAL A 161 4.05 -6.23 -0.11
C VAL A 161 5.09 -5.17 -0.43
N THR A 162 4.75 -4.23 -1.31
CA THR A 162 5.60 -3.11 -1.70
C THR A 162 4.91 -1.78 -1.45
N ASP A 163 5.71 -0.76 -1.15
CA ASP A 163 5.23 0.62 -1.07
C ASP A 163 5.25 1.26 -2.45
N GLY A 164 4.21 2.02 -2.77
CA GLY A 164 4.05 2.65 -4.08
C GLY A 164 3.28 1.76 -5.07
N GLY A 165 2.49 2.42 -5.91
CA GLY A 165 1.75 1.78 -6.98
C GLY A 165 2.68 1.48 -8.15
N GLN A 166 2.82 0.20 -8.52
CA GLN A 166 3.23 -0.11 -9.88
C GLN A 166 2.15 0.45 -10.82
N LYS A 167 2.54 0.91 -12.02
CA LYS A 167 1.56 1.32 -13.02
C LYS A 167 0.87 0.07 -13.56
N LEU A 168 -0.20 -0.33 -12.90
CA LEU A 168 -0.99 -1.51 -13.20
C LEU A 168 -2.33 -1.08 -13.79
N ASP A 169 -2.83 -1.84 -14.75
CA ASP A 169 -4.20 -1.70 -15.22
C ASP A 169 -5.13 -2.45 -14.25
N LEU A 170 -5.62 -1.72 -13.24
CA LEU A 170 -6.38 -2.29 -12.14
C LEU A 170 -7.87 -2.37 -12.47
N LYS A 171 -8.44 -3.57 -12.32
CA LYS A 171 -9.88 -3.74 -12.20
C LYS A 171 -10.33 -3.33 -10.79
N PRO A 172 -11.28 -2.39 -10.64
CA PRO A 172 -11.75 -1.97 -9.33
C PRO A 172 -12.31 -3.14 -8.49
N ALA A 173 -12.01 -3.11 -7.20
CA ALA A 173 -12.53 -4.05 -6.21
C ALA A 173 -12.71 -3.32 -4.85
N THR A 174 -13.57 -3.86 -3.98
CA THR A 174 -14.00 -3.16 -2.74
C THR A 174 -13.90 -4.01 -1.48
N GLY A 175 -13.35 -5.22 -1.57
CA GLY A 175 -13.17 -6.10 -0.42
C GLY A 175 -12.41 -5.42 0.71
N LYS A 176 -12.95 -5.50 1.94
CA LYS A 176 -12.39 -4.85 3.12
C LYS A 176 -12.19 -5.88 4.23
N LEU A 177 -11.03 -5.92 4.86
CA LEU A 177 -10.75 -6.72 6.04
C LEU A 177 -10.56 -5.77 7.23
N VAL A 178 -11.37 -5.93 8.27
CA VAL A 178 -11.28 -5.12 9.49
C VAL A 178 -10.95 -6.04 10.64
N VAL A 179 -9.75 -5.89 11.16
CA VAL A 179 -9.28 -6.61 12.34
C VAL A 179 -8.86 -5.61 13.41
N PRO A 180 -8.54 -6.12 14.60
CA PRO A 180 -7.76 -5.50 15.64
C PRO A 180 -6.95 -4.33 15.14
N ASP A 181 -5.74 -4.70 14.77
CA ASP A 181 -4.57 -3.94 14.37
C ASP A 181 -4.77 -2.99 13.20
N GLY A 182 -5.81 -3.17 12.40
CA GLY A 182 -6.09 -2.27 11.31
C GLY A 182 -7.13 -2.74 10.32
N THR A 183 -7.40 -1.86 9.38
CA THR A 183 -8.28 -2.07 8.24
C THR A 183 -7.45 -2.14 6.97
N VAL A 184 -7.67 -3.19 6.17
CA VAL A 184 -7.13 -3.35 4.82
C VAL A 184 -8.28 -3.23 3.84
N THR A 185 -8.25 -2.24 2.96
CA THR A 185 -9.27 -2.01 1.92
C THR A 185 -8.67 -2.25 0.55
N LEU A 186 -9.14 -3.26 -0.16
CA LEU A 186 -8.78 -3.53 -1.55
C LEU A 186 -9.32 -2.40 -2.43
N LYS A 187 -8.48 -1.91 -3.34
CA LYS A 187 -8.79 -0.86 -4.33
C LYS A 187 -8.93 -1.43 -5.73
N GLY A 188 -8.09 -2.40 -6.07
CA GLY A 188 -8.14 -3.05 -7.36
C GLY A 188 -7.24 -4.27 -7.48
N LEU A 189 -7.49 -5.03 -8.53
CA LEU A 189 -6.77 -6.26 -8.88
C LEU A 189 -6.26 -6.16 -10.32
N ALA A 190 -5.07 -6.69 -10.57
CA ALA A 190 -4.49 -6.85 -11.90
C ALA A 190 -3.80 -8.21 -12.04
N ASN A 191 -3.69 -8.70 -13.27
CA ASN A 191 -2.93 -9.90 -13.61
C ASN A 191 -1.80 -9.53 -14.58
N PRO A 192 -0.77 -8.80 -14.13
CA PRO A 192 0.24 -8.30 -15.03
C PRO A 192 1.11 -9.46 -15.55
N GLU A 193 1.55 -9.37 -16.81
CA GLU A 193 2.49 -10.35 -17.37
C GLU A 193 3.90 -10.21 -16.77
N THR A 194 4.22 -9.00 -16.28
CA THR A 194 5.49 -8.69 -15.63
C THR A 194 5.29 -7.74 -14.44
N ILE A 195 6.18 -7.81 -13.46
CA ILE A 195 6.21 -6.91 -12.30
C ILE A 195 7.56 -6.20 -12.23
N GLY A 196 7.61 -5.04 -11.57
CA GLY A 196 8.84 -4.24 -11.44
C GLY A 196 8.98 -3.22 -12.57
N GLY A 197 10.14 -2.56 -12.64
CA GLY A 197 10.42 -1.54 -13.65
C GLY A 197 11.87 -1.59 -14.11
N ALA A 198 12.09 -1.28 -15.40
CA ALA A 198 13.41 -1.26 -16.03
C ALA A 198 14.26 -2.53 -15.74
N ALA A 199 15.33 -2.38 -14.94
CA ALA A 199 16.29 -3.44 -14.67
C ALA A 199 15.73 -4.58 -13.77
N ASP A 200 14.70 -4.29 -12.97
CA ASP A 200 14.11 -5.22 -11.99
C ASP A 200 12.80 -5.86 -12.50
N VAL A 201 12.53 -5.78 -13.81
CA VAL A 201 11.36 -6.43 -14.41
C VAL A 201 11.50 -7.94 -14.31
N MET A 202 10.46 -8.59 -13.82
CA MET A 202 10.37 -10.05 -13.71
C MET A 202 9.07 -10.57 -14.33
N GLY A 203 9.14 -11.76 -14.92
CA GLY A 203 7.98 -12.55 -15.33
C GLY A 203 7.60 -13.56 -14.25
N PRO A 204 6.41 -14.19 -14.32
CA PRO A 204 6.03 -15.21 -13.35
C PRO A 204 6.96 -16.43 -13.46
N ALA A 205 7.05 -17.21 -12.38
CA ALA A 205 7.76 -18.48 -12.44
C ALA A 205 7.11 -19.45 -13.46
N SER A 206 7.84 -20.47 -13.88
CA SER A 206 7.31 -21.47 -14.81
C SER A 206 6.06 -22.14 -14.23
N GLY A 207 4.96 -22.15 -15.00
CA GLY A 207 3.67 -22.68 -14.56
C GLY A 207 2.84 -21.72 -13.68
N GLU A 208 3.36 -20.52 -13.41
CA GLU A 208 2.69 -19.52 -12.57
C GLU A 208 2.18 -18.31 -13.38
N LYS A 209 1.35 -17.49 -12.73
CA LYS A 209 0.86 -16.18 -13.17
C LYS A 209 1.01 -15.19 -12.01
N PHE A 210 1.13 -13.91 -12.31
CA PHE A 210 1.05 -12.89 -11.28
C PHE A 210 -0.39 -12.48 -10.98
N ILE A 211 -0.63 -12.20 -9.70
CA ILE A 211 -1.76 -11.44 -9.20
C ILE A 211 -1.17 -10.23 -8.46
N ALA A 212 -1.62 -9.05 -8.82
CA ALA A 212 -1.30 -7.81 -8.13
C ALA A 212 -2.58 -7.24 -7.52
N ALA A 213 -2.51 -6.86 -6.24
CA ALA A 213 -3.64 -6.30 -5.51
C ALA A 213 -3.21 -5.01 -4.82
N GLU A 214 -3.90 -3.91 -5.13
CA GLU A 214 -3.65 -2.63 -4.50
C GLU A 214 -4.59 -2.47 -3.29
N PHE A 215 -4.02 -2.10 -2.16
CA PHE A 215 -4.71 -1.90 -0.90
C PHE A 215 -4.46 -0.52 -0.33
N THR A 216 -5.40 -0.03 0.45
CA THR A 216 -5.17 1.02 1.43
C THR A 216 -5.27 0.42 2.83
N THR A 217 -4.27 0.68 3.66
CA THR A 217 -4.27 0.32 5.07
C THR A 217 -4.65 1.53 5.92
N ALA A 218 -5.33 1.33 7.04
CA ALA A 218 -5.69 2.37 7.99
C ALA A 218 -5.82 1.78 9.41
N PRO A 219 -5.65 2.57 10.49
CA PRO A 219 -5.96 2.09 11.84
C PRO A 219 -7.44 1.75 11.97
N THR A 220 -7.76 0.71 12.74
CA THR A 220 -9.13 0.48 13.21
C THR A 220 -9.38 1.39 14.41
N LEU A 221 -10.38 2.27 14.30
CA LEU A 221 -10.72 3.24 15.34
C LEU A 221 -11.66 2.61 16.37
N ASN A 222 -11.46 2.94 17.63
CA ASN A 222 -12.42 2.66 18.68
C ASN A 222 -13.64 3.58 18.49
N ALA A 223 -14.83 2.99 18.43
CA ALA A 223 -16.06 3.72 18.13
C ALA A 223 -16.39 4.84 19.14
N ILE A 224 -15.97 4.70 20.40
CA ILE A 224 -16.20 5.70 21.44
C ILE A 224 -15.12 6.77 21.39
N SER A 225 -13.86 6.41 21.61
CA SER A 225 -12.79 7.39 21.72
C SER A 225 -12.43 8.05 20.40
N GLY A 226 -12.72 7.42 19.25
CA GLY A 226 -12.25 7.86 17.93
C GLY A 226 -10.74 7.66 17.72
N GLU A 227 -10.02 7.25 18.75
CA GLU A 227 -8.60 6.92 18.70
C GLU A 227 -8.41 5.56 18.03
N PRO A 228 -7.26 5.32 17.38
CA PRO A 228 -6.86 3.97 17.02
C PRO A 228 -7.00 3.06 18.23
N GLY A 229 -7.57 1.86 18.05
CA GLY A 229 -7.54 0.82 19.09
C GLY A 229 -6.11 0.40 19.49
N PHE A 230 -5.10 0.94 18.80
CA PHE A 230 -3.67 0.61 18.80
C PHE A 230 -2.85 1.86 19.13
N GLY A 231 -2.83 2.22 20.41
CA GLY A 231 -1.91 3.22 20.97
C GLY A 231 -0.73 2.57 21.70
N SER A 232 0.33 3.33 21.95
CA SER A 232 1.54 2.92 22.69
C SER A 232 1.32 2.47 24.15
N GLY A 233 0.07 2.35 24.61
CA GLY A 233 -0.31 1.91 25.96
C GLY A 233 -1.26 0.71 26.02
N SER A 234 -1.66 0.09 24.91
CA SER A 234 -2.59 -1.06 24.93
C SER A 234 -1.88 -2.34 25.41
N LYS A 235 -2.42 -2.98 26.46
CA LYS A 235 -1.75 -4.07 27.20
C LYS A 235 -1.89 -5.47 26.57
N SER A 236 -2.79 -5.69 25.63
CA SER A 236 -2.90 -6.99 24.97
C SER A 236 -3.77 -6.91 23.72
N THR A 237 -3.14 -7.00 22.55
CA THR A 237 -3.87 -7.28 21.32
C THR A 237 -3.33 -8.57 20.70
N PRO A 238 -4.20 -9.43 20.13
CA PRO A 238 -3.71 -10.51 19.29
C PRO A 238 -2.98 -9.89 18.11
N ALA A 239 -1.69 -10.23 17.92
CA ALA A 239 -1.00 -9.90 16.70
C ALA A 239 -1.73 -10.59 15.53
N THR A 240 -2.32 -9.83 14.62
CA THR A 240 -2.97 -10.42 13.45
C THR A 240 -1.90 -10.97 12.54
N LYS A 241 -2.02 -12.26 12.21
CA LYS A 241 -1.20 -12.91 11.21
C LYS A 241 -1.82 -12.68 9.84
N TRP A 242 -1.07 -12.04 8.95
CA TRP A 242 -1.44 -11.80 7.56
C TRP A 242 -0.77 -12.84 6.66
N THR A 243 -1.56 -13.50 5.81
CA THR A 243 -1.06 -14.52 4.89
C THR A 243 -1.76 -14.43 3.55
N VAL A 244 -1.04 -14.72 2.47
CA VAL A 244 -1.65 -15.11 1.20
C VAL A 244 -1.88 -16.61 1.22
N THR A 245 -3.12 -17.03 1.04
CA THR A 245 -3.52 -18.43 0.92
C THR A 245 -3.69 -18.77 -0.56
N VAL A 246 -3.02 -19.83 -1.01
CA VAL A 246 -3.11 -20.37 -2.38
C VAL A 246 -3.48 -21.84 -2.25
N GLY A 247 -4.76 -22.17 -2.44
CA GLY A 247 -5.29 -23.49 -2.06
C GLY A 247 -5.03 -23.81 -0.58
N THR A 248 -4.20 -24.80 -0.29
CA THR A 248 -3.82 -25.18 1.08
C THR A 248 -2.53 -24.52 1.58
N GLU A 249 -1.78 -23.85 0.71
CA GLU A 249 -0.52 -23.21 1.05
C GLU A 249 -0.76 -21.83 1.68
N GLN A 250 -0.02 -21.50 2.74
CA GLN A 250 -0.07 -20.18 3.39
C GLN A 250 1.30 -19.52 3.35
N ARG A 251 1.34 -18.30 2.82
CA ARG A 251 2.56 -17.50 2.67
C ARG A 251 2.45 -16.24 3.53
N PRO A 252 3.32 -16.03 4.52
CA PRO A 252 3.24 -14.85 5.39
C PRO A 252 3.52 -13.58 4.60
N VAL A 253 2.79 -12.51 4.91
CA VAL A 253 3.00 -11.18 4.37
C VAL A 253 2.85 -10.14 5.47
N GLU A 254 3.46 -8.97 5.31
CA GLU A 254 3.36 -7.86 6.26
C GLU A 254 2.51 -6.75 5.65
N MET A 255 1.27 -6.60 6.11
CA MET A 255 0.34 -5.57 5.61
C MET A 255 0.50 -4.24 6.36
N PHE A 256 0.89 -4.29 7.63
CA PHE A 256 1.10 -3.13 8.49
C PHE A 256 2.52 -3.14 9.00
N ARG A 257 3.18 -1.98 8.95
CA ARG A 257 4.48 -1.81 9.59
C ARG A 257 4.33 -1.12 10.95
N PRO A 258 5.18 -1.44 11.94
CA PRO A 258 5.11 -0.83 13.27
C PRO A 258 5.18 0.70 13.30
N GLU A 259 5.86 1.31 12.32
CA GLU A 259 6.03 2.76 12.18
C GLU A 259 4.83 3.49 11.54
N GLU A 260 3.88 2.78 10.95
CA GLU A 260 2.73 3.39 10.23
C GLU A 260 1.48 3.54 11.12
N LYS A 261 1.67 3.56 12.44
CA LYS A 261 0.57 3.70 13.39
C LYS A 261 -0.15 5.01 13.17
N GLY A 262 -1.44 4.92 12.83
CA GLY A 262 -2.33 6.08 12.73
C GLY A 262 -2.41 6.73 11.35
N THR A 263 -1.66 6.25 10.35
CA THR A 263 -1.70 6.81 8.99
C THR A 263 -2.30 5.85 7.99
N SER A 264 -2.92 6.40 6.95
CA SER A 264 -3.42 5.63 5.81
C SER A 264 -2.32 5.47 4.76
N THR A 265 -2.01 4.24 4.36
CA THR A 265 -0.90 3.95 3.41
C THR A 265 -1.39 3.12 2.22
N ALA A 266 -0.98 3.48 1.01
CA ALA A 266 -1.20 2.67 -0.18
C ALA A 266 -0.14 1.57 -0.29
N ARG A 267 -0.56 0.33 -0.54
CA ARG A 267 0.29 -0.85 -0.59
C ARG A 267 -0.06 -1.70 -1.81
N THR A 268 0.94 -2.30 -2.43
CA THR A 268 0.73 -3.29 -3.50
C THR A 268 1.17 -4.66 -3.00
N LEU A 269 0.26 -5.63 -3.00
CA LEU A 269 0.59 -7.05 -2.80
C LEU A 269 0.83 -7.69 -4.16
N LEU A 270 2.01 -8.27 -4.34
CA LEU A 270 2.38 -9.01 -5.55
C LEU A 270 2.51 -10.49 -5.19
N VAL A 271 1.80 -11.34 -5.92
CA VAL A 271 1.77 -12.78 -5.69
C VAL A 271 2.04 -13.51 -7.01
N SER A 272 2.91 -14.52 -7.00
CA SER A 272 3.02 -15.51 -8.07
C SER A 272 2.31 -16.79 -7.64
N VAL A 273 1.36 -17.27 -8.45
CA VAL A 273 0.51 -18.43 -8.14
C VAL A 273 0.41 -19.35 -9.33
N PRO A 274 0.12 -20.65 -9.16
CA PRO A 274 -0.15 -21.57 -10.27
C PRO A 274 -1.18 -20.98 -11.25
N LYS A 275 -0.97 -21.19 -12.56
CA LYS A 275 -1.85 -20.62 -13.61
C LYS A 275 -3.32 -21.02 -13.45
N ASP A 276 -3.54 -22.25 -12.99
CA ASP A 276 -4.83 -22.87 -12.71
C ASP A 276 -5.37 -22.58 -11.30
N ALA A 277 -4.67 -21.81 -10.47
CA ALA A 277 -5.16 -21.44 -9.14
C ALA A 277 -6.48 -20.66 -9.25
N THR A 278 -7.53 -21.24 -8.66
CA THR A 278 -8.89 -20.67 -8.59
C THR A 278 -9.26 -20.16 -7.19
N ASP A 279 -8.46 -20.48 -6.18
CA ASP A 279 -8.63 -20.00 -4.80
C ASP A 279 -7.33 -19.35 -4.32
N VAL A 280 -7.31 -18.02 -4.39
CA VAL A 280 -6.24 -17.18 -3.88
C VAL A 280 -6.86 -16.09 -3.04
N SER A 281 -6.45 -15.98 -1.77
CA SER A 281 -7.01 -14.99 -0.85
C SER A 281 -5.94 -14.37 0.06
N LEU A 282 -6.13 -13.10 0.40
CA LEU A 282 -5.46 -12.49 1.55
C LEU A 282 -6.28 -12.84 2.79
N THR A 283 -5.64 -13.48 3.76
CA THR A 283 -6.23 -13.97 5.00
C THR A 283 -5.64 -13.21 6.20
N ALA A 284 -6.53 -12.64 6.99
CA ALA A 284 -6.22 -12.02 8.29
C ALA A 284 -6.67 -12.96 9.41
N THR A 285 -5.74 -13.42 10.24
CA THR A 285 -6.05 -14.27 11.40
C THR A 285 -5.73 -13.54 12.69
N SER A 286 -6.76 -13.23 13.48
CA SER A 286 -6.65 -12.51 14.75
C SER A 286 -7.34 -13.32 15.86
N GLY A 287 -6.56 -14.04 16.66
CA GLY A 287 -7.10 -15.00 17.63
C GLY A 287 -7.91 -16.10 16.91
N SER A 288 -9.17 -16.31 17.32
CA SER A 288 -10.08 -17.27 16.69
C SER A 288 -10.79 -16.75 15.44
N VAL A 289 -10.60 -15.48 15.07
CA VAL A 289 -11.28 -14.85 13.93
C VAL A 289 -10.38 -14.90 12.71
N VAL A 290 -10.92 -15.47 11.63
CA VAL A 290 -10.28 -15.55 10.31
C VAL A 290 -11.13 -14.81 9.32
N GLN A 291 -10.57 -13.82 8.64
CA GLN A 291 -11.25 -13.09 7.57
C GLN A 291 -10.45 -13.21 6.28
N LYS A 292 -11.15 -13.27 5.15
CA LYS A 292 -10.53 -13.47 3.84
C LYS A 292 -11.08 -12.51 2.82
N VAL A 293 -10.22 -12.03 1.92
CA VAL A 293 -10.61 -11.37 0.68
C VAL A 293 -9.98 -12.12 -0.48
N SER A 294 -10.80 -12.49 -1.47
CA SER A 294 -10.34 -13.13 -2.69
C SER A 294 -9.48 -12.17 -3.50
N LEU A 295 -8.28 -12.60 -3.88
CA LEU A 295 -7.39 -11.85 -4.78
C LEU A 295 -7.72 -12.11 -6.25
N ILE A 296 -8.77 -12.90 -6.53
CA ILE A 296 -9.28 -13.14 -7.88
C ILE A 296 -10.55 -12.33 -8.14
N THR A 297 -11.51 -12.37 -7.21
CA THR A 297 -12.82 -11.71 -7.36
C THR A 297 -12.90 -10.39 -6.61
N GLY A 298 -12.04 -10.16 -5.61
CA GLY A 298 -12.12 -9.01 -4.72
C GLY A 298 -13.18 -9.12 -3.64
N GLU A 299 -13.91 -10.25 -3.57
CA GLU A 299 -14.98 -10.47 -2.62
C GLU A 299 -14.45 -10.93 -1.26
N ARG A 300 -15.10 -10.45 -0.20
CA ARG A 300 -14.81 -10.84 1.18
C ARG A 300 -15.63 -12.07 1.57
N THR A 301 -15.01 -13.01 2.27
CA THR A 301 -15.76 -14.05 2.99
C THR A 301 -16.39 -13.46 4.26
N THR A 302 -17.71 -13.53 4.37
CA THR A 302 -18.45 -13.07 5.55
C THR A 302 -18.19 -14.00 6.75
N THR A 303 -17.97 -13.42 7.93
CA THR A 303 -17.93 -14.14 9.20
C THR A 303 -18.80 -13.44 10.22
N ASP A 304 -19.55 -14.22 11.01
CA ASP A 304 -20.53 -13.69 11.96
C ASP A 304 -19.90 -12.98 13.16
N VAL A 305 -18.59 -13.15 13.38
CA VAL A 305 -17.87 -12.52 14.48
C VAL A 305 -17.48 -11.07 14.14
N ALA A 306 -17.00 -10.82 12.92
CA ALA A 306 -16.52 -9.50 12.53
C ALA A 306 -17.61 -8.61 11.89
N THR A 307 -18.82 -9.11 11.70
CA THR A 307 -19.92 -8.42 10.98
C THR A 307 -20.17 -7.00 11.47
N THR A 308 -20.08 -6.75 12.77
CA THR A 308 -20.30 -5.41 13.33
C THR A 308 -19.36 -4.36 12.73
N TYR A 309 -18.10 -4.67 12.41
CA TYR A 309 -17.18 -3.72 11.76
C TYR A 309 -17.59 -3.23 10.37
N TYR A 310 -18.59 -3.89 9.76
CA TYR A 310 -19.07 -3.59 8.41
C TYR A 310 -20.37 -2.79 8.39
N ARG A 311 -20.83 -2.35 9.56
CA ARG A 311 -21.95 -1.41 9.68
C ARG A 311 -21.52 -0.01 9.28
N THR A 312 -22.51 0.81 8.92
CA THR A 312 -22.28 2.22 8.57
C THR A 312 -21.93 3.03 9.81
N ASP A 313 -22.67 2.82 10.91
CA ASP A 313 -22.50 3.57 12.15
C ASP A 313 -22.15 2.62 13.30
N LEU A 314 -20.96 2.82 13.87
CA LEU A 314 -20.49 2.08 15.04
C LEU A 314 -20.64 2.86 16.34
N SER A 315 -20.98 4.15 16.27
CA SER A 315 -21.05 5.03 17.44
C SER A 315 -22.34 5.81 17.48
N ALA A 316 -22.81 6.11 18.69
CA ALA A 316 -23.97 6.96 18.92
C ALA A 316 -23.67 7.96 20.03
N ASP A 317 -24.00 9.23 19.78
CA ASP A 317 -23.96 10.26 20.81
C ASP A 317 -25.22 10.12 21.69
N LEU A 318 -25.01 9.97 22.99
CA LEU A 318 -26.06 9.84 23.97
C LEU A 318 -26.42 11.21 24.58
N ASN A 319 -25.40 12.00 24.92
CA ASN A 319 -25.52 13.35 25.49
C ASN A 319 -26.60 13.44 26.59
N LYS A 320 -26.62 12.47 27.49
CA LYS A 320 -27.56 12.42 28.61
C LYS A 320 -26.83 12.72 29.90
N SER A 321 -27.35 13.65 30.67
CA SER A 321 -26.83 13.95 31.99
C SER A 321 -27.95 14.33 32.94
N PHE A 322 -27.67 14.21 34.24
CA PHE A 322 -28.35 15.01 35.23
C PHE A 322 -27.33 15.90 35.95
N PRO A 323 -27.70 17.15 36.25
CA PRO A 323 -26.80 18.09 36.91
C PRO A 323 -26.49 17.62 38.33
N ALA A 324 -25.43 18.19 38.92
CA ALA A 324 -25.04 17.92 40.30
C ALA A 324 -26.23 18.10 41.24
N THR A 325 -26.78 16.98 41.70
CA THR A 325 -28.02 16.93 42.48
C THR A 325 -27.66 16.65 43.92
N ARG A 326 -27.88 17.64 44.79
CA ARG A 326 -27.70 17.47 46.23
C ARG A 326 -28.89 16.72 46.83
N ARG A 327 -28.58 15.75 47.66
CA ARG A 327 -29.52 14.98 48.46
C ARG A 327 -29.08 15.01 49.91
N GLU A 328 -30.05 15.10 50.81
CA GLU A 328 -29.79 15.22 52.25
C GLU A 328 -30.59 14.18 53.01
N VAL A 329 -29.92 13.47 53.92
CA VAL A 329 -30.55 12.70 54.98
C VAL A 329 -30.22 13.39 56.28
N LYS A 330 -31.20 14.14 56.79
CA LYS A 330 -31.05 14.96 57.99
C LYS A 330 -30.68 14.07 59.20
N PRO A 331 -29.87 14.57 60.15
CA PRO A 331 -29.32 15.92 60.19
C PRO A 331 -27.97 16.15 59.47
N TYR A 332 -27.14 15.13 59.22
CA TYR A 332 -25.73 15.36 58.84
C TYR A 332 -25.22 14.67 57.57
N PHE A 333 -26.01 13.81 56.90
CA PHE A 333 -25.57 13.23 55.65
C PHE A 333 -26.03 14.08 54.46
N ASN A 334 -25.09 14.55 53.65
CA ASN A 334 -25.36 15.11 52.35
C ASN A 334 -24.50 14.40 51.30
N ALA A 335 -25.03 14.30 50.09
CA ALA A 335 -24.32 13.79 48.94
C ALA A 335 -24.77 14.58 47.70
N THR A 336 -23.81 15.01 46.91
CA THR A 336 -24.02 15.64 45.61
C THR A 336 -23.48 14.71 44.55
N TYR A 337 -24.35 14.29 43.62
CA TYR A 337 -23.93 13.42 42.53
C TYR A 337 -24.30 14.03 41.19
N ALA A 338 -23.38 13.96 40.25
CA ALA A 338 -23.59 14.27 38.83
C ALA A 338 -23.24 13.03 38.01
N LEU A 339 -24.01 12.78 36.94
CA LEU A 339 -23.72 11.72 35.98
C LEU A 339 -23.89 12.28 34.57
N ASN A 340 -22.94 11.96 33.72
CA ASN A 340 -22.98 12.20 32.29
C ASN A 340 -22.76 10.87 31.54
N ILE A 341 -23.56 10.62 30.51
CA ILE A 341 -23.40 9.53 29.55
C ILE A 341 -23.29 10.20 28.18
N ASP A 342 -22.08 10.22 27.65
CA ASP A 342 -21.72 11.02 26.47
C ASP A 342 -21.93 10.23 25.17
N LYS A 343 -21.32 9.06 25.07
CA LYS A 343 -21.20 8.32 23.81
C LYS A 343 -21.23 6.81 24.04
N ALA A 344 -21.77 6.10 23.07
CA ALA A 344 -21.73 4.65 23.01
C ALA A 344 -21.16 4.16 21.69
N GLY A 345 -20.68 2.91 21.69
CA GLY A 345 -20.16 2.24 20.52
C GLY A 345 -20.49 0.76 20.48
N LEU A 346 -20.60 0.21 19.27
CA LEU A 346 -20.64 -1.21 19.00
C LEU A 346 -19.30 -1.65 18.38
N SER A 347 -18.71 -2.68 18.95
CA SER A 347 -17.48 -3.27 18.43
C SER A 347 -17.51 -4.80 18.56
N PRO A 348 -17.06 -5.56 17.56
CA PRO A 348 -16.89 -7.00 17.71
C PRO A 348 -15.65 -7.36 18.56
N TRP A 349 -14.78 -6.40 18.90
CA TRP A 349 -13.60 -6.62 19.74
C TRP A 349 -13.46 -5.54 20.82
N ASP A 350 -13.05 -5.97 22.00
CA ASP A 350 -12.77 -5.14 23.18
C ASP A 350 -11.37 -5.50 23.71
N SER A 351 -10.59 -4.52 24.17
CA SER A 351 -9.20 -4.77 24.59
C SER A 351 -9.09 -5.65 25.83
N ASP A 352 -10.07 -5.56 26.72
CA ASP A 352 -10.05 -6.26 28.00
C ASP A 352 -10.76 -7.62 27.90
N ARG A 353 -11.68 -7.76 26.93
CA ARG A 353 -12.56 -8.93 26.79
C ARG A 353 -12.35 -9.73 25.50
N GLY A 354 -11.57 -9.21 24.56
CA GLY A 354 -11.29 -9.83 23.27
C GLY A 354 -12.48 -9.80 22.31
N TRP A 355 -12.50 -10.77 21.39
CA TRP A 355 -13.59 -10.90 20.41
C TRP A 355 -14.91 -11.28 21.07
N ALA A 356 -15.99 -10.63 20.65
CA ALA A 356 -17.34 -11.06 20.98
C ALA A 356 -17.64 -12.44 20.35
N PRO A 357 -18.53 -13.25 20.94
CA PRO A 357 -19.01 -14.48 20.31
C PRO A 357 -19.69 -14.22 18.96
N ALA A 358 -19.80 -15.27 18.12
CA ALA A 358 -20.48 -15.17 16.83
C ALA A 358 -21.93 -14.64 16.97
N GLY A 359 -22.31 -13.68 16.12
CA GLY A 359 -23.63 -13.04 16.17
C GLY A 359 -23.80 -12.05 17.33
N LYS A 360 -22.75 -11.72 18.07
CA LYS A 360 -22.75 -10.74 19.17
C LYS A 360 -21.75 -9.61 18.91
N ALA A 361 -21.96 -8.50 19.60
CA ALA A 361 -21.04 -7.37 19.68
C ALA A 361 -20.92 -6.90 21.12
N TRP A 362 -19.77 -6.29 21.44
CA TRP A 362 -19.62 -5.47 22.64
C TRP A 362 -20.32 -4.13 22.40
N PHE A 363 -21.36 -3.87 23.17
CA PHE A 363 -21.83 -2.52 23.41
C PHE A 363 -20.98 -1.92 24.52
N VAL A 364 -20.39 -0.76 24.25
CA VAL A 364 -19.65 0.01 25.23
C VAL A 364 -20.31 1.39 25.33
N ALA A 365 -20.48 1.93 26.53
CA ALA A 365 -20.95 3.29 26.76
C ALA A 365 -20.03 3.98 27.75
N ARG A 366 -19.57 5.17 27.39
CA ARG A 366 -18.76 6.01 28.26
C ARG A 366 -19.67 6.83 29.17
N TRP A 367 -19.25 6.94 30.42
CA TRP A 367 -19.93 7.78 31.38
C TRP A 367 -18.93 8.43 32.34
N THR A 368 -19.35 9.52 32.97
CA THR A 368 -18.54 10.21 33.98
C THR A 368 -19.43 10.53 35.16
N GLY A 369 -19.06 10.02 36.33
CA GLY A 369 -19.73 10.29 37.59
C GLY A 369 -18.86 11.15 38.50
N ASN A 370 -19.45 12.15 39.15
CA ASN A 370 -18.79 12.89 40.22
C ASN A 370 -19.66 12.83 41.48
N LEU A 371 -19.13 12.22 42.53
CA LEU A 371 -19.78 12.10 43.84
C LEU A 371 -18.99 12.91 44.87
N ASP A 372 -19.65 13.89 45.47
CA ASP A 372 -19.18 14.62 46.63
C ASP A 372 -20.07 14.28 47.84
N TYR A 373 -19.46 14.00 48.99
CA TYR A 373 -20.16 13.65 50.22
C TYR A 373 -19.27 13.92 51.43
N ASN A 374 -19.87 13.94 52.62
CA ASN A 374 -19.15 14.13 53.89
C ASN A 374 -18.29 12.90 54.26
N TYR A 375 -17.25 12.60 53.48
CA TYR A 375 -16.42 11.39 53.58
C TYR A 375 -15.68 11.23 54.92
N ILE A 376 -15.51 12.32 55.67
CA ILE A 376 -14.92 12.30 57.01
C ILE A 376 -15.81 11.53 58.00
N LEU A 377 -17.13 11.57 57.82
CA LEU A 377 -18.11 11.03 58.77
C LEU A 377 -18.79 9.74 58.28
N TYR A 378 -18.65 9.43 56.99
CA TYR A 378 -19.41 8.37 56.33
C TYR A 378 -18.56 7.60 55.33
N ASP A 379 -18.78 6.30 55.25
CA ASP A 379 -18.40 5.45 54.14
C ASP A 379 -19.60 5.27 53.20
N VAL A 380 -19.35 5.11 51.91
CA VAL A 380 -20.41 4.94 50.90
C VAL A 380 -20.18 3.75 49.99
N THR A 381 -21.27 3.12 49.57
CA THR A 381 -21.27 2.03 48.57
C THR A 381 -22.48 2.17 47.66
N TRP A 382 -22.31 1.87 46.38
CA TRP A 382 -23.43 1.88 45.44
C TRP A 382 -24.25 0.58 45.54
N ALA A 383 -25.57 0.68 45.42
CA ALA A 383 -26.43 -0.49 45.39
C ALA A 383 -26.19 -1.35 44.12
N PRO A 384 -26.23 -2.69 44.21
CA PRO A 384 -25.76 -3.61 43.16
C PRO A 384 -26.63 -3.72 41.89
N GLN A 385 -27.56 -2.79 41.62
CA GLN A 385 -28.44 -2.84 40.44
C GLN A 385 -28.74 -1.43 39.90
N SER A 386 -27.69 -0.67 39.63
CA SER A 386 -27.84 0.70 39.16
C SER A 386 -27.93 0.83 37.64
N VAL A 387 -27.75 -0.23 36.87
CA VAL A 387 -27.78 -0.18 35.40
C VAL A 387 -28.58 -1.37 34.84
N THR A 388 -29.55 -1.08 34.00
CA THR A 388 -30.25 -2.06 33.16
C THR A 388 -30.19 -1.62 31.71
N ALA A 389 -30.28 -2.56 30.78
CA ALA A 389 -30.33 -2.23 29.37
C ALA A 389 -31.33 -3.10 28.61
N THR A 390 -31.84 -2.55 27.51
CA THR A 390 -32.55 -3.31 26.50
C THR A 390 -31.88 -3.12 25.14
N ALA A 391 -31.71 -4.19 24.38
CA ALA A 391 -31.29 -4.18 22.99
C ALA A 391 -32.51 -4.50 22.11
N ASP A 392 -32.92 -3.56 21.27
CA ASP A 392 -34.12 -3.65 20.42
C ASP A 392 -35.39 -4.06 21.20
N GLY A 393 -35.52 -3.56 22.43
CA GLY A 393 -36.64 -3.86 23.34
C GLY A 393 -36.50 -5.15 24.14
N ALA A 394 -35.50 -6.01 23.85
CA ALA A 394 -35.22 -7.19 24.65
C ALA A 394 -34.26 -6.88 25.80
N ALA A 395 -34.57 -7.34 27.01
CA ALA A 395 -33.71 -7.13 28.19
C ALA A 395 -32.34 -7.78 28.01
N VAL A 396 -31.28 -7.05 28.36
CA VAL A 396 -29.90 -7.57 28.35
C VAL A 396 -29.57 -8.11 29.75
N PRO A 397 -29.34 -9.42 29.90
CA PRO A 397 -29.07 -10.01 31.21
C PRO A 397 -27.63 -9.76 31.67
N GLY A 398 -27.43 -9.76 32.99
CA GLY A 398 -26.10 -9.92 33.58
C GLY A 398 -25.16 -8.72 33.45
N ILE A 399 -25.70 -7.51 33.26
CA ILE A 399 -24.89 -6.28 33.25
C ILE A 399 -24.29 -6.09 34.64
N LYS A 400 -22.96 -6.16 34.72
CA LYS A 400 -22.19 -5.88 35.94
C LYS A 400 -21.44 -4.58 35.73
N VAL A 401 -21.90 -3.52 36.38
CA VAL A 401 -21.26 -2.20 36.32
C VAL A 401 -20.85 -1.81 37.72
N THR A 402 -19.63 -1.29 37.87
CA THR A 402 -19.27 -0.52 39.05
C THR A 402 -19.26 0.97 38.70
N HIS A 403 -19.76 1.83 39.58
CA HIS A 403 -19.79 3.29 39.37
C HIS A 403 -18.39 3.94 39.31
N THR A 404 -17.33 3.14 39.42
CA THR A 404 -15.93 3.54 39.30
C THR A 404 -15.35 3.30 37.91
N ASP A 405 -16.05 2.58 37.04
CA ASP A 405 -15.60 2.33 35.67
C ASP A 405 -15.87 3.58 34.82
N ASP A 406 -14.97 3.98 33.93
CA ASP A 406 -15.23 5.08 32.98
C ASP A 406 -16.09 4.63 31.77
N ASP A 407 -16.13 3.31 31.53
CA ASP A 407 -16.87 2.69 30.44
C ASP A 407 -17.70 1.49 30.95
N ILE A 408 -18.95 1.39 30.50
CA ILE A 408 -19.82 0.22 30.70
C ILE A 408 -19.75 -0.65 29.46
N ALA A 409 -19.43 -1.94 29.61
CA ALA A 409 -19.40 -2.87 28.49
C ALA A 409 -20.22 -4.15 28.73
N PHE A 410 -21.01 -4.56 27.74
CA PHE A 410 -21.77 -5.82 27.76
C PHE A 410 -22.08 -6.32 26.35
N LEU A 411 -22.49 -7.59 26.23
CA LEU A 411 -22.82 -8.21 24.94
C LEU A 411 -24.25 -7.89 24.50
N VAL A 412 -24.40 -7.55 23.22
CA VAL A 412 -25.69 -7.42 22.52
C VAL A 412 -25.65 -8.21 21.21
N PRO A 413 -26.80 -8.53 20.57
CA PRO A 413 -26.82 -9.00 19.19
C PRO A 413 -26.02 -8.07 18.24
N ALA A 414 -25.27 -8.66 17.31
CA ALA A 414 -24.39 -7.89 16.41
C ALA A 414 -25.15 -6.93 15.48
N ASP A 415 -26.40 -7.26 15.18
CA ASP A 415 -27.35 -6.51 14.35
C ASP A 415 -28.20 -5.51 15.15
N THR A 416 -27.92 -5.31 16.43
CA THR A 416 -28.73 -4.44 17.29
C THR A 416 -28.82 -3.02 16.75
N LYS A 417 -30.04 -2.47 16.66
CA LYS A 417 -30.29 -1.12 16.11
C LYS A 417 -30.44 -0.08 17.20
N ALA A 418 -30.98 -0.46 18.35
CA ALA A 418 -31.15 0.44 19.48
C ALA A 418 -30.75 -0.23 20.79
N VAL A 419 -29.96 0.47 21.60
CA VAL A 419 -29.69 0.09 22.99
C VAL A 419 -30.18 1.19 23.91
N GLN A 420 -31.12 0.86 24.79
CA GLN A 420 -31.57 1.77 25.84
C GLN A 420 -30.89 1.39 27.15
N LEU A 421 -30.17 2.32 27.74
CA LEU A 421 -29.59 2.24 29.08
C LEU A 421 -30.50 2.96 30.06
N ASN A 422 -30.81 2.31 31.17
CA ASN A 422 -31.50 2.91 32.31
C ASN A 422 -30.59 2.81 33.53
N VAL A 423 -30.15 3.97 34.01
CA VAL A 423 -29.29 4.11 35.18
C VAL A 423 -30.12 4.61 36.37
N SER A 424 -30.07 3.89 37.48
CA SER A 424 -30.71 4.22 38.76
C SER A 424 -29.67 4.22 39.88
N SER A 425 -29.20 5.40 40.25
CA SER A 425 -28.11 5.49 41.22
C SER A 425 -28.65 5.57 42.65
N VAL A 426 -28.44 4.50 43.42
CA VAL A 426 -28.76 4.46 44.86
C VAL A 426 -27.46 4.32 45.65
N LEU A 427 -27.14 5.34 46.42
CA LEU A 427 -25.98 5.39 47.29
C LEU A 427 -26.38 4.92 48.69
N LYS A 428 -25.75 3.87 49.19
CA LYS A 428 -25.83 3.45 50.59
C LYS A 428 -24.69 4.12 51.35
N PHE A 429 -24.96 4.52 52.58
CA PHE A 429 -23.94 5.10 53.45
C PHE A 429 -24.02 4.50 54.85
N SER A 430 -22.88 4.50 55.53
CA SER A 430 -22.74 4.10 56.93
C SER A 430 -21.79 5.06 57.63
N ALA A 431 -22.12 5.48 58.85
CA ALA A 431 -21.26 6.32 59.66
C ALA A 431 -19.98 5.55 60.02
N ASN A 432 -18.82 6.16 59.82
CA ASN A 432 -17.54 5.67 60.33
C ASN A 432 -17.13 6.39 61.64
N ASP A 433 -17.82 7.49 61.98
CA ASP A 433 -17.74 8.18 63.27
C ASP A 433 -18.94 7.81 64.18
N PRO A 434 -18.72 7.34 65.43
CA PRO A 434 -19.80 7.04 66.38
C PRO A 434 -20.74 8.23 66.69
N ALA A 435 -20.27 9.46 66.54
CA ALA A 435 -21.05 10.68 66.77
C ALA A 435 -21.92 11.07 65.56
N ALA A 436 -21.66 10.52 64.37
CA ALA A 436 -22.42 10.85 63.17
C ALA A 436 -23.86 10.30 63.24
N LYS A 437 -24.81 11.12 62.79
CA LYS A 437 -26.24 10.76 62.66
C LYS A 437 -26.78 11.19 61.30
N PRO A 438 -27.49 10.30 60.57
CA PRO A 438 -27.85 8.92 60.94
C PRO A 438 -26.68 7.94 60.80
N THR A 439 -26.70 6.81 61.52
CA THR A 439 -25.59 5.83 61.49
C THR A 439 -25.50 5.03 60.19
N SER A 440 -26.58 5.00 59.41
CA SER A 440 -26.63 4.38 58.08
C SER A 440 -27.88 4.84 57.33
N GLY A 441 -27.87 4.70 56.02
CA GLY A 441 -29.06 4.92 55.20
C GLY A 441 -28.80 4.74 53.72
N SER A 442 -29.73 5.22 52.92
CA SER A 442 -29.61 5.23 51.46
C SER A 442 -30.22 6.49 50.85
N VAL A 443 -29.65 6.92 49.74
CA VAL A 443 -30.10 8.07 48.97
C VAL A 443 -30.25 7.67 47.52
N ALA A 444 -31.40 7.99 46.92
CA ALA A 444 -31.64 7.81 45.49
C ALA A 444 -31.44 9.14 44.73
N PHE A 445 -30.67 9.07 43.65
CA PHE A 445 -30.54 10.15 42.68
C PHE A 445 -31.55 9.97 41.54
N PRO A 446 -31.87 11.04 40.77
CA PRO A 446 -32.75 10.93 39.63
C PRO A 446 -32.29 9.83 38.66
N PRO A 447 -33.20 8.99 38.14
CA PRO A 447 -32.84 8.01 37.13
C PRO A 447 -32.47 8.71 35.82
N LEU A 448 -31.59 8.10 35.04
CA LEU A 448 -31.16 8.58 33.73
C LEU A 448 -31.42 7.50 32.68
N THR A 449 -32.09 7.88 31.59
CA THR A 449 -32.31 7.00 30.44
C THR A 449 -31.60 7.56 29.22
N ALA A 450 -30.78 6.73 28.59
CA ALA A 450 -30.06 7.06 27.36
C ALA A 450 -30.34 6.01 26.29
N THR A 451 -30.51 6.44 25.03
CA THR A 451 -30.78 5.54 23.91
C THR A 451 -29.73 5.76 22.84
N ALA A 452 -28.94 4.72 22.56
CA ALA A 452 -28.01 4.66 21.43
C ALA A 452 -28.74 4.05 20.23
N THR A 453 -28.59 4.64 19.06
CA THR A 453 -29.13 4.11 17.80
C THR A 453 -28.00 3.90 16.81
N PHE A 454 -28.00 2.75 16.14
CA PHE A 454 -26.98 2.31 15.19
C PHE A 454 -27.65 1.90 13.88
N GLN A 455 -27.00 2.18 12.75
CA GLN A 455 -27.49 1.83 11.41
C GLN A 455 -26.81 0.58 10.84
#